data_AF-A0A4S1E054-F1
#
_entry.id   AF-A0A4S1E054-F1
#
_cell.length_a   1.000
_cell.length_b   1.000
_cell.length_c   1.000
_cell.angle_alpha   90.00
_cell.angle_beta   90.00
_cell.angle_gamma   90.00
#
_symmetry.space_group_name_H-M   'P 1'
#
loop_
_entity.id
_entity.type
_entity.pdbx_description
1 polymer ?
#
loop_
_entity_poly.entity_id
_entity_poly.type
_entity_poly.pdbx_seq_one_letter_code
_entity_poly.pdbx_strand_id
1 'polypeptide(L)'
;MKLLKQILFLCLISLMMMSFSQCASTFKLEDSAPLEIGQVYYKNWVAGVKGGGSGINVFIPLLSNSKNIELDSIYFRGKAVKLEKNKRLYIGRYALSANQNRDIIMSSDPIAEYGNLVPEIPKKIPFELKEDECVVRYNEGHKIKYYKISNIIKQESLKYPSTPQNSQ
;
A
#
# COMPACT_ATOMS: atom_id res chain seq x y z
N MET A 1 -62.08 -4.39 1.89
CA MET A 1 -61.00 -3.97 0.96
C MET A 1 -59.90 -3.12 1.59
N LYS A 2 -60.18 -2.27 2.60
CA LYS A 2 -59.15 -1.43 3.26
C LYS A 2 -58.08 -2.23 4.01
N LEU A 3 -58.50 -3.27 4.75
CA LEU A 3 -57.59 -4.17 5.49
C LEU A 3 -56.67 -4.97 4.54
N LEU A 4 -57.19 -5.46 3.41
CA LEU A 4 -56.40 -6.17 2.40
C LEU A 4 -55.34 -5.26 1.75
N LYS A 5 -55.68 -4.00 1.48
CA LYS A 5 -54.74 -2.98 0.98
C LYS A 5 -53.65 -2.64 2.02
N GLN A 6 -54.00 -2.57 3.30
CA GLN A 6 -53.03 -2.32 4.38
C GLN A 6 -52.04 -3.48 4.53
N ILE A 7 -52.51 -4.73 4.44
CA ILE A 7 -51.64 -5.92 4.48
C ILE A 7 -50.70 -5.95 3.27
N LEU A 8 -51.23 -5.68 2.06
CA LEU A 8 -50.43 -5.62 0.83
C LEU A 8 -49.35 -4.54 0.92
N PHE A 9 -49.69 -3.37 1.47
CA PHE A 9 -48.75 -2.26 1.66
C PHE A 9 -47.64 -2.61 2.67
N LEU A 10 -47.98 -3.30 3.75
CA LEU A 10 -47.01 -3.77 4.76
C LEU A 10 -46.05 -4.82 4.19
N CYS A 11 -46.55 -5.76 3.38
CA CYS A 11 -45.71 -6.72 2.65
C CYS A 11 -44.77 -6.05 1.65
N LEU A 12 -45.25 -5.02 0.93
CA LEU A 12 -44.43 -4.29 -0.03
C LEU A 12 -43.28 -3.53 0.64
N ILE A 13 -43.54 -2.93 1.81
CA ILE A 13 -42.50 -2.27 2.62
C ILE A 13 -41.48 -3.28 3.17
N SER A 14 -41.95 -4.43 3.66
CA SER A 14 -41.07 -5.51 4.11
C SER A 14 -40.17 -6.04 3.01
N LEU A 15 -40.69 -6.17 1.79
CA LEU A 15 -39.92 -6.64 0.63
C LEU A 15 -38.87 -5.61 0.19
N MET A 16 -39.17 -4.31 0.31
CA MET A 16 -38.24 -3.23 0.00
C MET A 16 -37.07 -3.16 0.99
N MET A 17 -37.27 -3.55 2.25
CA MET A 17 -36.24 -3.56 3.30
C MET A 17 -35.22 -4.70 3.15
N MET A 18 -35.54 -5.77 2.41
CA MET A 18 -34.62 -6.90 2.15
C MET A 18 -33.56 -6.60 1.07
N SER A 19 -33.67 -5.47 0.36
CA SER A 19 -32.77 -5.10 -0.74
C SER A 19 -31.42 -4.51 -0.29
N PHE A 20 -31.19 -4.33 1.01
CA PHE A 20 -29.91 -3.86 1.56
C PHE A 20 -29.00 -5.01 2.03
N SER A 21 -29.06 -6.18 1.39
CA SER A 21 -28.02 -7.18 1.57
C SER A 21 -26.70 -6.61 1.05
N GLN A 22 -25.92 -6.04 1.96
CA GLN A 22 -24.59 -5.51 1.73
C GLN A 22 -23.76 -6.62 1.08
N CYS A 23 -23.46 -6.43 -0.20
CA CYS A 23 -22.41 -7.15 -0.89
C CYS A 23 -21.09 -6.62 -0.31
N ALA A 24 -20.73 -7.09 0.89
CA ALA A 24 -19.38 -6.92 1.40
C ALA A 24 -18.48 -7.72 0.48
N SER A 25 -17.85 -7.04 -0.49
CA SER A 25 -16.75 -7.58 -1.26
C SER A 25 -15.54 -7.74 -0.33
N THR A 26 -15.63 -8.71 0.58
CA THR A 26 -14.54 -9.05 1.47
C THR A 26 -13.39 -9.54 0.61
N PHE A 27 -12.31 -8.76 0.56
CA PHE A 27 -11.06 -9.18 -0.07
C PHE A 27 -10.60 -10.46 0.63
N LYS A 28 -10.71 -11.59 -0.08
CA LYS A 28 -10.23 -12.88 0.43
C LYS A 28 -8.71 -12.85 0.40
N LEU A 29 -8.11 -12.61 1.55
CA LEU A 29 -6.67 -12.77 1.76
C LEU A 29 -6.40 -14.27 1.87
N GLU A 30 -5.58 -14.82 0.99
CA GLU A 30 -5.13 -16.21 1.09
C GLU A 30 -3.91 -16.26 2.04
N ASP A 31 -3.94 -17.18 3.02
CA ASP A 31 -2.83 -17.41 3.95
C ASP A 31 -1.71 -18.27 3.34
N SER A 32 -2.00 -18.97 2.24
CA SER A 32 -1.05 -19.79 1.50
C SER A 32 -1.08 -19.46 0.00
N ALA A 33 -0.01 -18.90 -0.53
CA ALA A 33 0.20 -18.80 -1.97
C ALA A 33 0.99 -20.03 -2.46
N PRO A 34 0.82 -20.48 -3.72
CA PRO A 34 1.67 -21.50 -4.34
C PRO A 34 3.04 -20.91 -4.75
N LEU A 35 3.62 -20.11 -3.85
CA LEU A 35 4.86 -19.36 -3.99
C LEU A 35 5.61 -19.51 -2.68
N GLU A 36 6.85 -19.99 -2.72
CA GLU A 36 7.69 -20.00 -1.54
C GLU A 36 8.49 -18.70 -1.51
N ILE A 37 8.15 -17.85 -0.55
CA ILE A 37 8.88 -16.61 -0.28
C ILE A 37 9.85 -16.83 0.87
N GLY A 38 11.00 -16.18 0.79
CA GLY A 38 11.95 -16.12 1.90
C GLY A 38 11.50 -15.12 2.96
N GLN A 39 12.34 -14.93 3.97
CA GLN A 39 12.12 -13.91 5.00
C GLN A 39 12.02 -12.52 4.36
N VAL A 40 10.84 -11.89 4.49
CA VAL A 40 10.60 -10.54 4.01
C VAL A 40 11.18 -9.55 5.02
N TYR A 41 11.86 -8.53 4.50
CA TYR A 41 12.46 -7.49 5.32
C TYR A 41 12.31 -6.12 4.66
N TYR A 42 12.39 -5.07 5.46
CA TYR A 42 12.39 -3.70 4.95
C TYR A 42 13.58 -2.90 5.45
N LYS A 43 14.04 -1.96 4.63
CA LYS A 43 15.10 -1.00 4.98
C LYS A 43 14.61 0.41 4.76
N ASN A 44 14.86 1.26 5.75
CA ASN A 44 14.71 2.69 5.57
C ASN A 44 15.93 3.22 4.79
N TRP A 45 15.73 4.29 4.03
CA TRP A 45 16.83 5.01 3.39
C TRP A 45 16.57 6.51 3.42
N VAL A 46 17.65 7.28 3.47
CA VAL A 46 17.64 8.73 3.36
C VAL A 46 18.77 9.09 2.40
N ALA A 47 18.48 9.93 1.40
CA ALA A 47 19.53 10.40 0.51
C ALA A 47 20.53 11.28 1.29
N GLY A 48 21.82 11.13 0.99
CA GLY A 48 22.89 11.91 1.64
C GLY A 48 22.96 13.38 1.22
N VAL A 49 22.05 13.84 0.36
CA VAL A 49 21.97 15.22 -0.13
C VAL A 49 20.63 15.84 0.23
N LYS A 50 20.64 17.14 0.53
CA LYS A 50 19.43 17.92 0.80
C LYS A 50 18.50 17.83 -0.40
N GLY A 51 17.25 17.43 -0.17
CA GLY A 51 16.25 17.32 -1.23
C GLY A 51 16.26 16.00 -1.99
N GLY A 52 17.21 15.09 -1.72
CA GLY A 52 17.29 13.78 -2.38
C GLY A 52 16.22 12.76 -1.92
N GLY A 53 15.40 13.12 -0.93
CA GLY A 53 14.30 12.31 -0.45
C GLY A 53 14.70 11.29 0.61
N SER A 54 13.68 10.55 1.04
CA SER A 54 13.80 9.41 1.94
C SER A 54 12.70 8.40 1.63
N GLY A 55 12.81 7.20 2.18
CA GLY A 55 11.84 6.17 1.91
C GLY A 55 12.06 4.88 2.67
N ILE A 56 11.23 3.90 2.32
CA ILE A 56 11.28 2.53 2.82
C ILE A 56 11.31 1.62 1.59
N ASN A 57 12.27 0.71 1.54
CA ASN A 57 12.31 -0.35 0.54
C ASN A 57 11.94 -1.66 1.22
N VAL A 58 10.92 -2.34 0.71
CA VAL A 58 10.51 -3.68 1.15
C VAL A 58 11.07 -4.69 0.16
N PHE A 59 11.70 -5.73 0.68
CA PHE A 59 12.37 -6.77 -0.09
C PHE A 59 11.69 -8.10 0.15
N ILE A 60 11.23 -8.73 -0.94
CA ILE A 60 10.56 -10.04 -0.93
C ILE A 60 11.43 -11.01 -1.73
N PRO A 61 12.28 -11.81 -1.07
CA PRO A 61 13.04 -12.86 -1.72
C PRO A 61 12.12 -13.98 -2.19
N LEU A 62 12.33 -14.46 -3.41
CA LEU A 62 11.61 -15.58 -3.99
C LEU A 62 12.47 -16.84 -3.93
N LEU A 63 12.02 -17.85 -3.18
CA LEU A 63 12.71 -19.14 -3.05
C LEU A 63 12.29 -20.08 -4.19
N SER A 64 10.99 -20.25 -4.38
CA SER A 64 10.42 -21.13 -5.40
C SER A 64 9.15 -20.54 -5.99
N ASN A 65 8.98 -20.74 -7.31
CA ASN A 65 7.81 -20.28 -8.05
C ASN A 65 7.36 -21.37 -9.04
N SER A 66 6.63 -22.34 -8.54
CA SER A 66 6.18 -23.51 -9.32
C SER A 66 5.20 -23.14 -10.44
N LYS A 67 4.48 -22.02 -10.31
CA LYS A 67 3.42 -21.60 -11.23
C LYS A 67 3.75 -20.36 -12.07
N ASN A 68 5.01 -19.91 -12.05
CA ASN A 68 5.47 -18.68 -12.73
C ASN A 68 4.57 -17.47 -12.42
N ILE A 69 4.15 -17.34 -11.17
CA ILE A 69 3.29 -16.23 -10.70
C ILE A 69 4.12 -14.96 -10.63
N GLU A 70 3.55 -13.86 -11.12
CA GLU A 70 4.14 -12.54 -11.00
C GLU A 70 3.42 -11.70 -9.95
N LEU A 71 4.21 -11.14 -9.03
CA LEU A 71 3.74 -10.18 -8.04
C LEU A 71 3.64 -8.80 -8.69
N ASP A 72 2.46 -8.18 -8.61
CA ASP A 72 2.19 -6.89 -9.26
C ASP A 72 2.36 -5.72 -8.30
N SER A 73 1.66 -5.76 -7.17
CA SER A 73 1.63 -4.65 -6.21
C SER A 73 1.82 -5.15 -4.78
N ILE A 74 2.42 -4.31 -3.94
CA ILE A 74 2.56 -4.55 -2.50
C ILE A 74 1.84 -3.43 -1.75
N TYR A 75 1.19 -3.81 -0.65
CA TYR A 75 0.55 -2.94 0.31
C TYR A 75 1.27 -3.06 1.64
N PHE A 76 1.82 -1.96 2.12
CA PHE A 76 2.54 -1.89 3.39
C PHE A 76 2.27 -0.53 4.05
N ARG A 77 1.97 -0.53 5.35
CA ARG A 77 1.73 0.69 6.16
C ARG A 77 0.74 1.67 5.51
N GLY A 78 -0.38 1.17 4.99
CA GLY A 78 -1.43 2.01 4.40
C GLY A 78 -1.14 2.54 2.99
N LYS A 79 -0.01 2.19 2.39
CA LYS A 79 0.36 2.62 1.03
C LYS A 79 0.48 1.43 0.10
N ALA A 80 0.16 1.64 -1.18
CA ALA A 80 0.30 0.66 -2.24
C ALA A 80 1.39 1.10 -3.22
N VAL A 81 2.29 0.20 -3.59
CA VAL A 81 3.36 0.46 -4.56
C VAL A 81 3.48 -0.72 -5.51
N LYS A 82 3.82 -0.46 -6.78
CA LYS A 82 4.12 -1.50 -7.76
C LYS A 82 5.45 -2.17 -7.44
N LEU A 83 5.48 -3.50 -7.50
CA LEU A 83 6.71 -4.26 -7.24
C LEU A 83 7.64 -4.23 -8.46
N GLU A 84 8.92 -4.00 -8.21
CA GLU A 84 10.00 -4.15 -9.19
C GLU A 84 10.60 -5.55 -9.04
N LYS A 85 10.67 -6.30 -10.15
CA LYS A 85 11.27 -7.63 -10.18
C LYS A 85 12.75 -7.52 -10.54
N ASN A 86 13.62 -7.98 -9.66
CA ASN A 86 15.06 -8.14 -9.90
C ASN A 86 15.45 -9.60 -9.71
N LYS A 87 15.47 -10.38 -10.80
CA LYS A 87 15.74 -11.82 -10.80
C LYS A 87 14.82 -12.59 -9.84
N ARG A 88 15.32 -12.96 -8.66
CA ARG A 88 14.61 -13.70 -7.60
C ARG A 88 14.24 -12.80 -6.40
N LEU A 89 14.23 -11.48 -6.58
CA LEU A 89 13.94 -10.51 -5.53
C LEU A 89 12.92 -9.50 -6.05
N TYR A 90 11.82 -9.34 -5.32
CA TYR A 90 10.87 -8.26 -5.58
C TYR A 90 11.12 -7.11 -4.61
N ILE A 91 11.06 -5.88 -5.12
CA ILE A 91 11.36 -4.67 -4.37
C ILE A 91 10.17 -3.71 -4.46
N GLY A 92 9.62 -3.33 -3.31
CA GLY A 92 8.61 -2.26 -3.20
C GLY A 92 9.24 -1.00 -2.64
N ARG A 93 9.26 0.09 -3.43
CA ARG A 93 9.89 1.36 -3.04
C ARG A 93 8.85 2.39 -2.59
N TYR A 94 8.82 2.68 -1.30
CA TYR A 94 7.94 3.66 -0.71
C TYR A 94 8.69 4.97 -0.50
N ALA A 95 8.36 6.00 -1.27
CA ALA A 95 8.87 7.34 -1.01
C ALA A 95 8.16 7.97 0.19
N LEU A 96 8.94 8.60 1.06
CA LEU A 96 8.46 9.42 2.17
C LEU A 96 8.74 10.89 1.86
N SER A 97 7.87 11.77 2.35
CA SER A 97 7.95 13.21 2.12
C SER A 97 9.05 13.91 2.92
N ALA A 98 9.80 13.16 3.74
CA ALA A 98 10.95 13.67 4.48
C ALA A 98 12.19 13.76 3.56
N ASN A 99 13.03 14.78 3.79
CA ASN A 99 14.21 15.10 2.98
C ASN A 99 13.92 15.35 1.48
N GLN A 100 12.66 15.51 1.09
CA GLN A 100 12.29 15.93 -0.27
C GLN A 100 12.37 17.46 -0.36
N ASN A 101 12.88 17.97 -1.49
CA ASN A 101 12.82 19.40 -1.76
C ASN A 101 11.37 19.71 -2.12
N ARG A 102 10.66 20.38 -1.21
CA ARG A 102 9.32 20.90 -1.50
C ARG A 102 9.49 22.38 -1.77
N ASP A 103 9.12 22.79 -2.98
CA ASP A 103 9.08 24.19 -3.35
C ASP A 103 7.83 24.80 -2.70
N ILE A 104 7.96 25.14 -1.41
CA ILE A 104 6.89 25.75 -0.61
C ILE A 104 7.30 27.20 -0.43
N ILE A 105 6.47 28.10 -0.96
CA ILE A 105 6.56 29.52 -0.70
C ILE A 105 6.03 29.75 0.71
N MET A 106 6.89 30.25 1.60
CA MET A 106 6.53 30.65 2.96
C MET A 106 6.68 32.16 3.06
N SER A 107 5.57 32.89 3.00
CA SER A 107 5.52 34.35 2.87
C SER A 107 4.66 34.96 3.96
N SER A 108 4.94 36.21 4.32
CA SER A 108 4.05 36.97 5.22
C SER A 108 2.72 37.33 4.56
N ASP A 109 2.64 37.32 3.23
CA ASP A 109 1.43 37.56 2.46
C ASP A 109 0.71 36.22 2.15
N PRO A 110 -0.51 35.99 2.68
CA PRO A 110 -1.28 34.76 2.44
C PRO A 110 -1.58 34.49 0.96
N ILE A 111 -1.66 35.53 0.12
CA ILE A 111 -1.96 35.37 -1.31
C ILE A 111 -0.80 34.69 -2.03
N ALA A 112 0.44 34.98 -1.62
CA ALA A 112 1.64 34.39 -2.19
C ALA A 112 1.75 32.88 -1.92
N GLU A 113 1.09 32.38 -0.87
CA GLU A 113 1.09 30.95 -0.51
C GLU A 113 -0.01 30.14 -1.23
N TYR A 114 -0.95 30.81 -1.91
CA TYR A 114 -2.08 30.14 -2.59
C TYR A 114 -1.63 29.16 -3.69
N GLY A 115 -0.44 29.37 -4.27
CA GLY A 115 0.15 28.51 -5.29
C GLY A 115 0.85 27.26 -4.76
N ASN A 116 0.96 27.07 -3.43
CA ASN A 116 1.65 25.91 -2.86
C ASN A 116 0.92 24.60 -3.19
N LEU A 117 1.69 23.59 -3.61
CA LEU A 117 1.14 22.27 -3.93
C LEU A 117 0.63 21.56 -2.67
N VAL A 118 -0.59 21.03 -2.75
CA VAL A 118 -1.18 20.22 -1.68
C VAL A 118 -0.45 18.88 -1.54
N PRO A 119 -0.19 18.39 -0.31
CA PRO A 119 0.41 17.08 -0.09
C PRO A 119 -0.45 15.95 -0.68
N GLU A 120 0.19 14.98 -1.32
CA GLU A 120 -0.52 13.79 -1.83
C GLU A 120 -1.13 12.99 -0.66
N ILE A 121 -2.46 12.83 -0.70
CA ILE A 121 -3.19 12.00 0.26
C ILE A 121 -3.04 10.53 -0.15
N PRO A 122 -2.57 9.63 0.74
CA PRO A 122 -2.45 8.22 0.41
C PRO A 122 -3.82 7.62 0.08
N LYS A 123 -3.88 6.83 -1.00
CA LYS A 123 -5.09 6.09 -1.38
C LYS A 123 -5.51 5.17 -0.24
N LYS A 124 -6.77 5.25 0.17
CA LYS A 124 -7.34 4.33 1.17
C LYS A 124 -7.25 2.90 0.66
N ILE A 125 -6.62 2.04 1.46
CA ILE A 125 -6.57 0.59 1.22
C ILE A 125 -7.82 -0.06 1.84
N PRO A 126 -8.34 -1.15 1.25
CA PRO A 126 -9.60 -1.75 1.70
C PRO A 126 -9.42 -2.74 2.87
N PHE A 127 -8.23 -2.79 3.49
CA PHE A 127 -7.91 -3.69 4.59
C PHE A 127 -6.99 -2.98 5.59
N GLU A 128 -7.16 -3.31 6.88
CA GLU A 128 -6.27 -2.86 7.94
C GLU A 128 -5.06 -3.79 8.03
N LEU A 129 -3.86 -3.20 8.10
CA LEU A 129 -2.59 -3.91 8.26
C LEU A 129 -1.91 -3.43 9.53
N LYS A 130 -1.35 -4.36 10.30
CA LYS A 130 -0.42 -4.03 11.38
C LYS A 130 0.93 -3.55 10.82
N GLU A 131 1.78 -3.01 11.69
CA GLU A 131 3.07 -2.44 11.27
C GLU A 131 4.06 -3.47 10.69
N ASP A 132 3.91 -4.72 11.08
CA ASP A 132 4.72 -5.88 10.74
C ASP A 132 4.06 -6.78 9.67
N GLU A 133 2.93 -6.34 9.12
CA GLU A 133 2.17 -7.05 8.09
C GLU A 133 2.26 -6.34 6.74
N CYS A 134 2.31 -7.11 5.65
CA CYS A 134 2.11 -6.62 4.30
C CYS A 134 1.19 -7.54 3.51
N VAL A 135 0.55 -6.97 2.49
CA VAL A 135 -0.26 -7.74 1.55
C VAL A 135 0.32 -7.57 0.17
N VAL A 136 0.50 -8.69 -0.53
CA VAL A 136 0.97 -8.70 -1.92
C VAL A 136 -0.18 -9.10 -2.83
N ARG A 137 -0.38 -8.32 -3.87
CA ARG A 137 -1.30 -8.63 -4.96
C ARG A 137 -0.54 -9.35 -6.06
N TYR A 138 -1.07 -10.49 -6.48
CA TYR A 138 -0.54 -11.27 -7.59
C TYR A 138 -1.68 -11.72 -8.51
N ASN A 139 -1.31 -12.03 -9.75
CA ASN A 139 -2.23 -12.53 -10.75
C ASN A 139 -1.95 -14.02 -10.98
N GLU A 140 -2.96 -14.86 -10.75
CA GLU A 140 -2.91 -16.28 -11.11
C GLU A 140 -3.93 -16.50 -12.25
N GLY A 141 -3.45 -16.50 -13.49
CA GLY A 141 -4.29 -16.50 -14.68
C GLY A 141 -5.14 -15.22 -14.79
N HIS A 142 -6.47 -15.37 -14.85
CA HIS A 142 -7.43 -14.25 -14.93
C HIS A 142 -7.96 -13.76 -13.57
N LYS A 143 -7.47 -14.31 -12.45
CA LYS A 143 -7.94 -13.94 -11.11
C LYS A 143 -6.87 -13.18 -10.35
N ILE A 144 -7.26 -12.02 -9.81
CA ILE A 144 -6.45 -11.24 -8.88
C ILE A 144 -6.59 -11.86 -7.50
N LYS A 145 -5.46 -12.13 -6.86
CA LYS A 145 -5.39 -12.67 -5.51
C LYS A 145 -4.52 -11.81 -4.62
N TYR A 146 -4.76 -11.92 -3.32
CA TYR A 146 -4.07 -11.16 -2.29
C TYR A 146 -3.48 -12.14 -1.29
N TYR A 147 -2.16 -12.05 -1.09
CA TYR A 147 -1.41 -12.87 -0.15
C TYR A 147 -0.98 -12.01 1.04
N LYS A 148 -1.32 -12.44 2.25
CA LYS A 148 -0.88 -11.75 3.47
C LYS A 148 0.46 -12.35 3.93
N ILE A 149 1.41 -11.47 4.24
CA ILE A 149 2.71 -11.83 4.81
C ILE A 149 2.79 -11.16 6.18
N SER A 150 3.04 -11.96 7.21
CA SER A 150 3.24 -11.50 8.59
C SER A 150 4.71 -11.59 8.98
N ASN A 151 5.11 -10.95 10.07
CA ASN A 151 6.47 -10.98 10.63
C ASN A 151 7.56 -10.41 9.71
N ILE A 152 7.33 -9.21 9.16
CA ILE A 152 8.35 -8.53 8.36
C ILE A 152 9.43 -7.95 9.28
N ILE A 153 10.69 -8.26 8.96
CA ILE A 153 11.82 -7.81 9.79
C ILE A 153 12.31 -6.44 9.32
N LYS A 154 12.49 -5.52 10.28
CA LYS A 154 13.22 -4.27 10.03
C LYS A 154 14.71 -4.56 9.98
N GLN A 155 15.35 -4.30 8.85
CA GLN A 155 16.80 -4.31 8.76
C GLN A 155 17.33 -2.89 8.88
N GLU A 156 18.38 -2.72 9.67
CA GLU A 156 19.00 -1.41 9.87
C GLU A 156 19.57 -0.86 8.56
N SER A 157 19.36 0.43 8.35
CA SER A 157 19.90 1.17 7.23
C SER A 157 21.38 1.43 7.46
N LEU A 158 22.24 1.00 6.52
CA LEU A 158 23.64 1.43 6.52
C LEU A 158 23.67 2.96 6.36
N LYS A 159 24.14 3.67 7.40
CA LYS A 159 24.41 5.10 7.33
C LYS A 159 25.69 5.28 6.52
N TYR A 160 25.57 5.60 5.24
CA TYR A 160 26.75 6.01 4.47
C TYR A 160 27.22 7.37 4.99
N PRO A 161 28.51 7.53 5.37
CA PRO A 161 29.04 8.83 5.73
C PRO A 161 28.90 9.78 4.53
N SER A 162 28.56 11.03 4.81
CA SER A 162 28.56 12.11 3.82
C SER A 162 29.93 12.20 3.14
N THR A 163 29.94 12.48 1.85
CA THR A 163 31.16 12.67 1.05
C THR A 163 32.13 13.60 1.80
N PRO A 164 33.42 13.23 1.97
CA PRO A 164 34.37 14.12 2.61
C PRO A 164 34.39 15.45 1.86
N GLN A 165 34.18 16.54 2.60
CA GLN A 165 34.24 17.88 2.06
C GLN A 165 35.71 18.13 1.70
N ASN A 166 36.03 18.08 0.40
CA ASN A 166 37.37 18.39 -0.07
C ASN A 166 37.60 19.88 0.23
N SER A 167 38.33 20.17 1.30
CA SER A 167 38.80 21.50 1.64
C SER A 167 39.83 21.91 0.59
N GLN A 168 39.39 22.73 -0.38
CA GLN A 168 40.29 23.48 -1.26
C GLN A 168 40.95 24.62 -0.51
#